data_AF-A0A1L8N196-F1
#
_entry.id   AF-A0A1L8N196-F1
#
_cell.length_a   1.000
_cell.length_b   1.000
_cell.length_c   1.000
_cell.angle_alpha   90.00
_cell.angle_beta   90.00
_cell.angle_gamma   90.00
#
_symmetry.space_group_name_H-M   'P 1'
#
loop_
_entity.id
_entity.type
_entity.pdbx_description
1 polymer ?
#
loop_
_entity_poly.entity_id
_entity_poly.type
_entity_poly.pdbx_seq_one_letter_code
_entity_poly.pdbx_strand_id
1 'polypeptide(L)'
;MNSMNTIMMEGHVVRDPEFKTTTKGTPLCTFSIGVNRTYKKEDSFAKEVSFFDIETWGKWAELCKDQITKGRGVRIVGRLKQNRWNDDDGKNHSHITILAEHVEFRPVFKKSETDEEEKEANKTFFDAEEESNAAALAEVASEAEVVF
;
A
#
# COMPACT_ATOMS: atom_id res chain seq x y z
N MET A 1 -4.95 -10.01 -38.86
CA MET A 1 -4.69 -8.67 -38.29
C MET A 1 -4.24 -8.88 -36.85
N ASN A 2 -3.08 -8.32 -36.47
CA ASN A 2 -2.63 -8.37 -35.07
C ASN A 2 -3.18 -7.13 -34.35
N SER A 3 -4.25 -7.31 -33.57
CA SER A 3 -4.79 -6.24 -32.73
C SER A 3 -3.89 -6.05 -31.51
N MET A 4 -3.46 -4.82 -31.25
CA MET A 4 -2.58 -4.47 -30.13
C MET A 4 -3.39 -4.09 -28.89
N ASN A 5 -3.13 -4.75 -27.77
CA ASN A 5 -3.69 -4.42 -26.46
C ASN A 5 -2.58 -4.60 -25.43
N THR A 6 -2.01 -3.48 -25.00
CA THR A 6 -0.95 -3.44 -24.00
C THR A 6 -1.21 -2.29 -23.05
N ILE A 7 -1.06 -2.55 -21.75
CA ILE A 7 -1.14 -1.56 -20.70
C ILE A 7 0.09 -1.67 -19.82
N MET A 8 0.62 -0.51 -19.39
CA MET A 8 1.73 -0.41 -18.46
C MET A 8 1.35 0.58 -17.36
N MET A 9 1.44 0.15 -16.11
CA MET A 9 1.08 0.99 -14.96
C MET A 9 2.00 0.74 -13.79
N GLU A 10 2.09 1.72 -12.91
CA GLU A 10 2.82 1.63 -11.65
C GLU A 10 1.94 2.15 -10.53
N GLY A 11 1.88 1.41 -9.43
CA GLY A 11 0.97 1.73 -8.33
C GLY A 11 1.32 0.98 -7.05
N HIS A 12 0.45 1.10 -6.06
CA HIS A 12 0.60 0.43 -4.77
C HIS A 12 -0.57 -0.51 -4.54
N VAL A 13 -0.27 -1.67 -4.01
CA VAL A 13 -1.26 -2.69 -3.66
C VAL A 13 -2.13 -2.19 -2.51
N VAL A 14 -3.45 -2.23 -2.65
CA VAL A 14 -4.39 -1.62 -1.69
C VAL A 14 -4.79 -2.59 -0.58
N ARG A 15 -4.75 -3.90 -0.88
CA ARG A 15 -5.12 -5.00 0.01
C ARG A 15 -4.30 -6.24 -0.32
N ASP A 16 -4.21 -7.16 0.62
CA ASP A 16 -3.48 -8.40 0.43
C ASP A 16 -4.04 -9.22 -0.75
N PRO A 17 -3.18 -9.97 -1.46
CA PRO A 17 -3.58 -10.69 -2.65
C PRO A 17 -4.47 -11.89 -2.32
N GLU A 18 -5.47 -12.13 -3.15
CA GLU A 18 -6.26 -13.36 -3.09
C GLU A 18 -5.64 -14.41 -4.02
N PHE A 19 -5.17 -15.52 -3.46
CA PHE A 19 -4.65 -16.65 -4.22
C PHE A 19 -5.67 -17.78 -4.29
N LYS A 20 -5.96 -18.26 -5.50
CA LYS A 20 -6.90 -19.35 -5.78
C LYS A 20 -6.27 -20.33 -6.76
N THR A 21 -6.54 -21.61 -6.58
CA THR A 21 -6.20 -22.64 -7.58
C THR A 21 -7.47 -23.04 -8.30
N THR A 22 -7.46 -22.92 -9.63
CA THR A 22 -8.64 -23.32 -10.43
C THR A 22 -8.82 -24.84 -10.42
N THR A 23 -10.01 -25.32 -10.79
CA THR A 23 -10.30 -26.77 -10.92
C THR A 23 -9.38 -27.49 -11.90
N LYS A 24 -8.76 -26.74 -12.83
CA LYS A 24 -7.77 -27.25 -13.80
C LYS A 24 -6.33 -27.25 -13.24
N GLY A 25 -6.14 -26.91 -11.97
CA GLY A 25 -4.83 -26.83 -11.32
C GLY A 25 -4.02 -25.58 -11.66
N THR A 26 -4.56 -24.64 -12.44
CA THR A 26 -3.85 -23.41 -12.78
C THR A 26 -3.95 -22.40 -11.64
N PRO A 27 -2.82 -21.87 -11.12
CA PRO A 27 -2.83 -20.86 -10.07
C PRO A 27 -3.27 -19.50 -10.62
N LEU A 28 -4.08 -18.81 -9.82
CA LEU A 28 -4.65 -17.49 -10.05
C LEU A 28 -4.39 -16.63 -8.82
N CYS A 29 -3.82 -15.45 -9.02
CA CYS A 29 -3.67 -14.45 -7.97
C CYS A 29 -4.32 -13.14 -8.43
N THR A 30 -5.24 -12.63 -7.61
CA THR A 30 -5.98 -11.40 -7.86
C THR A 30 -5.69 -10.38 -6.77
N PHE A 31 -5.39 -9.14 -7.16
CA PHE A 31 -5.15 -8.04 -6.24
C PHE A 31 -5.54 -6.72 -6.89
N SER A 32 -5.72 -5.68 -6.09
CA SER A 32 -6.10 -4.35 -6.57
C SER A 32 -4.97 -3.36 -6.31
N ILE A 33 -4.67 -2.51 -7.29
CA ILE A 33 -3.67 -1.45 -7.17
C ILE A 33 -4.31 -0.07 -7.23
N GLY A 34 -3.78 0.86 -6.44
CA GLY A 34 -4.05 2.29 -6.52
C GLY A 34 -2.97 2.98 -7.34
N VAL A 35 -3.38 3.71 -8.37
CA VAL A 35 -2.52 4.55 -9.21
C VAL A 35 -2.88 6.01 -8.94
N ASN A 36 -1.90 6.76 -8.46
CA ASN A 36 -2.08 8.17 -8.11
C ASN A 36 -1.72 9.05 -9.30
N ARG A 37 -2.55 10.06 -9.57
CA ARG A 37 -2.29 11.12 -10.54
C ARG A 37 -2.42 12.47 -9.86
N THR A 38 -1.36 13.28 -9.94
CA THR A 38 -1.42 14.69 -9.50
C THR A 38 -1.50 15.57 -10.74
N TYR A 39 -2.43 16.51 -10.77
CA TYR A 39 -2.58 17.45 -11.88
C TYR A 39 -2.93 18.85 -11.36
N LYS A 40 -2.58 19.87 -12.15
CA LYS A 40 -2.88 21.27 -11.81
C LYS A 40 -4.35 21.55 -12.10
N LYS A 41 -5.06 22.13 -11.13
CA LYS A 41 -6.44 22.61 -11.27
C LYS A 41 -6.49 24.05 -10.76
N GLU A 42 -6.64 24.99 -11.70
CA GLU A 42 -6.62 26.44 -11.43
C GLU A 42 -5.41 26.82 -10.55
N ASP A 43 -5.66 27.27 -9.33
CA ASP A 43 -4.66 27.73 -8.37
C ASP A 43 -4.15 26.63 -7.41
N SER A 44 -4.54 25.37 -7.61
CA SER A 44 -4.19 24.26 -6.71
C SER A 44 -3.71 23.00 -7.44
N PHE A 45 -3.04 22.10 -6.71
CA PHE A 45 -2.75 20.75 -7.18
C PHE A 45 -3.82 19.79 -6.66
N ALA A 46 -4.54 19.15 -7.58
CA ALA A 46 -5.50 18.10 -7.26
C ALA A 46 -4.82 16.72 -7.33
N LYS A 47 -5.21 15.83 -6.42
CA LYS A 47 -4.79 14.42 -6.40
C LYS A 47 -5.99 13.55 -6.72
N GLU A 48 -5.84 12.68 -7.71
CA GLU A 48 -6.81 11.67 -8.10
C GLU A 48 -6.18 10.28 -7.92
N VAL A 49 -6.97 9.32 -7.44
CA VAL A 49 -6.55 7.93 -7.30
C VAL A 49 -7.49 7.06 -8.08
N SER A 50 -6.94 6.26 -8.99
CA SER A 50 -7.68 5.24 -9.74
C SER A 50 -7.33 3.87 -9.20
N PHE A 51 -8.34 3.02 -9.04
CA PHE A 51 -8.17 1.65 -8.58
C PHE A 51 -8.39 0.68 -9.73
N PHE A 52 -7.49 -0.30 -9.86
CA PHE A 52 -7.54 -1.29 -10.91
C PHE A 52 -7.35 -2.69 -10.35
N ASP A 53 -8.19 -3.61 -10.80
CA ASP A 53 -8.09 -5.03 -10.47
C ASP A 53 -7.14 -5.74 -11.43
N ILE A 54 -6.23 -6.51 -10.86
CA ILE A 54 -5.16 -7.22 -11.54
C ILE A 54 -5.37 -8.72 -11.39
N GLU A 55 -5.32 -9.44 -12.50
CA GLU A 55 -5.31 -10.90 -12.58
C GLU A 55 -3.93 -11.36 -13.05
N THR A 56 -3.29 -12.22 -12.26
CA THR A 56 -2.05 -12.93 -12.65
C THR A 56 -2.29 -14.43 -12.63
N TRP A 57 -1.62 -15.14 -13.54
CA TRP A 57 -1.79 -16.58 -13.74
C TRP A 57 -0.44 -17.31 -13.74
N GLY A 58 -0.46 -18.61 -13.48
CA GLY A 58 0.72 -19.47 -13.59
C GLY A 58 1.85 -19.00 -12.68
N LYS A 59 3.07 -18.92 -13.24
CA LYS A 59 4.27 -18.46 -12.52
C LYS A 59 4.09 -17.09 -11.85
N TRP A 60 3.42 -16.15 -12.51
CA TRP A 60 3.19 -14.83 -11.92
C TRP A 60 2.23 -14.88 -10.75
N ALA A 61 1.24 -15.78 -10.77
CA ALA A 61 0.33 -15.94 -9.64
C ALA A 61 1.07 -16.42 -8.38
N GLU A 62 2.00 -17.37 -8.54
CA GLU A 62 2.82 -17.89 -7.44
C GLU A 62 3.76 -16.82 -6.90
N LEU A 63 4.46 -16.09 -7.78
CA LEU A 63 5.33 -14.99 -7.35
C LEU A 63 4.55 -13.88 -6.64
N CYS A 64 3.38 -13.52 -7.16
CA CYS A 64 2.52 -12.50 -6.56
C CYS A 64 2.01 -12.93 -5.19
N LYS A 65 1.66 -14.21 -5.00
CA LYS A 65 1.26 -14.74 -3.69
C LYS A 65 2.33 -14.50 -2.62
N ASP A 66 3.60 -14.73 -2.96
CA ASP A 66 4.69 -14.68 -1.98
C ASP A 66 5.27 -13.27 -1.81
N GLN A 67 5.19 -12.43 -2.84
CA GLN A 67 5.80 -11.09 -2.82
C GLN A 67 4.79 -9.97 -2.55
N ILE A 68 3.52 -10.10 -2.94
CA ILE A 68 2.57 -9.01 -2.79
C ILE A 68 2.02 -8.97 -1.36
N THR A 69 2.10 -7.79 -0.76
CA THR A 69 1.45 -7.43 0.50
C THR A 69 0.80 -6.06 0.33
N LYS A 70 -0.17 -5.73 1.19
CA LYS A 70 -0.74 -4.38 1.26
C LYS A 70 0.37 -3.32 1.34
N GLY A 71 0.24 -2.28 0.53
CA GLY A 71 1.17 -1.15 0.45
C GLY A 71 2.39 -1.39 -0.44
N ARG A 72 2.65 -2.62 -0.92
CA ARG A 72 3.81 -2.88 -1.78
C ARG A 72 3.66 -2.17 -3.13
N GLY A 73 4.71 -1.47 -3.54
CA GLY A 73 4.79 -0.84 -4.85
C GLY A 73 5.04 -1.87 -5.95
N VAL A 74 4.29 -1.80 -7.05
CA VAL A 74 4.40 -2.72 -8.18
C VAL A 74 4.30 -1.98 -9.50
N ARG A 75 5.02 -2.48 -10.51
CA ARG A 75 4.85 -2.09 -11.91
C ARG A 75 4.34 -3.29 -12.69
N ILE A 76 3.34 -3.06 -13.52
CA ILE A 76 2.60 -4.08 -14.23
C ILE A 76 2.68 -3.79 -15.72
N VAL A 77 2.97 -4.82 -16.50
CA VAL A 77 2.76 -4.85 -17.95
C VAL A 77 1.80 -5.99 -18.26
N GLY A 78 0.80 -5.70 -19.08
CA GLY A 78 -0.22 -6.68 -19.42
C GLY A 78 -1.20 -6.15 -20.44
N ARG A 79 -2.45 -6.58 -20.32
CA ARG A 79 -3.54 -6.21 -21.24
C ARG A 79 -4.87 -6.05 -20.53
N LEU A 80 -5.76 -5.26 -21.12
CA LEU A 80 -7.13 -5.13 -20.64
C LEU A 80 -7.97 -6.33 -21.07
N LYS A 81 -8.74 -6.88 -20.14
CA LYS A 81 -9.67 -7.99 -20.36
C LYS A 81 -11.05 -7.56 -19.88
N GLN A 82 -12.02 -7.55 -20.77
CA GLN A 82 -13.41 -7.29 -20.42
C GLN A 82 -14.14 -8.63 -20.25
N ASN A 83 -14.55 -8.92 -19.01
CA ASN A 83 -15.45 -10.03 -18.71
C ASN A 83 -16.89 -9.53 -18.82
N ARG A 84 -17.74 -10.28 -19.54
CA ARG A 84 -19.19 -10.01 -19.64
C ARG A 84 -19.94 -11.26 -19.25
N TRP A 85 -20.96 -11.11 -18.42
CA TRP A 85 -21.83 -12.21 -18.00
C TRP A 85 -23.24 -11.67 -17.78
N ASN A 86 -24.22 -12.56 -17.81
CA ASN A 86 -25.59 -12.24 -17.48
C ASN A 86 -25.89 -12.77 -16.09
N ASP A 87 -26.59 -11.97 -15.30
CA ASP A 87 -27.09 -12.42 -14.01
C ASP A 87 -28.36 -13.29 -14.19
N ASP A 88 -28.81 -13.95 -13.13
CA ASP A 88 -30.02 -14.80 -13.15
C ASP A 88 -31.28 -13.99 -13.52
N ASP A 89 -31.29 -12.70 -13.23
CA ASP A 89 -32.32 -11.73 -13.63
C ASP A 89 -32.26 -11.30 -15.11
N GLY A 90 -31.31 -11.84 -15.88
CA GLY A 90 -31.11 -11.50 -17.30
C GLY A 90 -30.43 -10.15 -17.56
N LYS A 91 -29.88 -9.49 -16.53
CA LYS A 91 -29.12 -8.24 -16.68
C LYS A 91 -27.70 -8.50 -17.17
N ASN A 92 -27.25 -7.73 -18.15
CA ASN A 92 -25.89 -7.81 -18.66
C ASN A 92 -24.93 -7.05 -17.72
N HIS A 93 -23.91 -7.74 -17.22
CA HIS A 93 -22.82 -7.16 -16.45
C HIS A 93 -21.54 -7.14 -17.28
N SER A 94 -20.70 -6.14 -17.01
CA SER A 94 -19.35 -6.13 -17.54
C SER A 94 -18.36 -5.64 -16.51
N HIS A 95 -17.20 -6.26 -16.47
CA HIS A 95 -16.10 -5.91 -15.60
C HIS A 95 -14.80 -5.89 -16.39
N ILE A 96 -14.00 -4.85 -16.20
CA ILE A 96 -12.71 -4.69 -16.87
C ILE A 96 -11.64 -5.01 -15.84
N THR A 97 -10.80 -5.97 -16.17
CA THR A 97 -9.68 -6.42 -15.35
C THR A 97 -8.40 -6.32 -16.16
N ILE A 98 -7.27 -6.13 -15.50
CA ILE A 98 -5.96 -6.13 -16.15
C ILE A 98 -5.36 -7.52 -15.99
N LEU A 99 -5.16 -8.21 -17.11
CA LEU A 99 -4.40 -9.45 -17.12
C LEU A 99 -2.92 -9.11 -17.19
N ALA A 100 -2.20 -9.31 -16.09
CA ALA A 100 -0.79 -9.00 -15.99
C ALA A 100 0.07 -10.14 -16.56
N GLU A 101 0.94 -9.78 -17.51
CA GLU A 101 1.88 -10.68 -18.19
C GLU A 101 3.30 -10.53 -17.63
N HIS A 102 3.59 -9.41 -16.98
CA HIS A 102 4.82 -9.15 -16.25
C HIS A 102 4.53 -8.28 -15.02
N VAL A 103 5.14 -8.63 -13.89
CA VAL A 103 5.04 -7.86 -12.65
C VAL A 103 6.45 -7.61 -12.10
N GLU A 104 6.80 -6.34 -11.94
CA GLU A 104 8.02 -5.90 -11.30
C GLU A 104 7.68 -5.40 -9.90
N PHE A 105 8.31 -5.97 -8.89
CA PHE A 105 8.10 -5.59 -7.50
C PHE A 105 9.11 -4.52 -7.09
N ARG A 106 8.63 -3.41 -6.50
CA ARG A 106 9.55 -2.45 -5.90
C ARG A 106 10.30 -3.07 -4.71
N PRO A 107 11.57 -2.70 -4.48
CA PRO A 107 12.30 -3.09 -3.29
C PRO A 107 11.55 -2.61 -2.04
N VAL A 108 11.40 -3.51 -1.07
CA VAL A 108 10.89 -3.16 0.25
C VAL A 108 12.12 -2.89 1.12
N PHE A 109 12.37 -1.63 1.45
CA PHE A 109 13.40 -1.28 2.43
C PHE A 109 12.83 -1.58 3.81
N LYS A 110 13.30 -2.67 4.42
CA LYS A 110 12.93 -3.04 5.78
C LYS A 110 13.50 -1.97 6.70
N LYS A 111 12.63 -1.12 7.26
CA LYS A 111 13.02 -0.28 8.38
C LYS A 111 13.32 -1.21 9.54
N SER A 112 14.56 -1.25 10.00
CA SER A 112 14.97 -2.11 11.11
C SER A 112 14.21 -1.72 12.37
N GLU A 113 13.74 -2.72 13.12
CA GLU A 113 13.04 -2.57 14.42
C GLU A 113 13.86 -1.75 15.44
N THR A 114 15.15 -1.56 15.20
CA THR A 114 16.04 -0.65 15.93
C THR A 114 15.54 0.80 15.98
N ASP A 115 14.79 1.26 14.97
CA ASP A 115 14.25 2.63 14.95
C ASP A 115 13.02 2.83 15.86
N GLU A 116 12.33 1.75 16.27
CA GLU A 116 11.19 1.83 17.18
C GLU A 116 11.64 1.76 18.64
N GLU A 117 12.62 0.90 18.95
CA GLU A 117 13.26 0.86 20.27
C GLU A 117 14.03 2.15 20.58
N GLU A 118 14.73 2.76 19.61
CA GLU A 118 15.40 4.06 19.82
C GLU A 118 14.40 5.20 20.03
N LYS A 119 13.18 5.11 19.48
CA LYS A 119 12.14 6.13 19.69
C LYS A 119 11.44 5.97 21.03
N GLU A 120 11.17 4.74 21.47
CA GLU A 120 10.62 4.47 22.80
C GLU A 120 11.64 4.78 23.92
N ALA A 121 12.91 4.44 23.69
CA ALA A 121 14.01 4.78 24.60
C ALA A 121 14.25 6.29 24.65
N ASN A 122 14.28 7.01 23.52
CA ASN A 122 14.45 8.46 23.55
C ASN A 122 13.24 9.18 24.16
N LYS A 123 12.02 8.66 23.98
CA LYS A 123 10.82 9.24 24.59
C LYS A 123 10.83 9.07 26.11
N THR A 124 11.19 7.88 26.60
CA THR A 124 11.29 7.62 28.04
C THR A 124 12.44 8.37 28.71
N PHE A 125 13.55 8.60 28.01
CA PHE A 125 14.63 9.47 28.50
C PHE A 125 14.22 10.95 28.57
N PHE A 126 13.53 11.48 27.56
CA PHE A 126 13.06 12.88 27.56
C PHE A 126 11.97 13.13 28.61
N ASP A 127 11.00 12.22 28.75
CA ASP A 127 9.91 12.34 29.73
C ASP A 127 10.46 12.34 31.18
N ALA A 128 11.49 11.53 31.47
CA ALA A 128 12.15 11.48 32.77
C ALA A 128 13.00 12.72 33.09
N GLU A 129 13.65 13.30 32.07
CA GLU A 129 14.45 14.52 32.24
C GLU A 129 13.56 15.74 32.49
N GLU A 130 12.38 15.81 31.85
CA GLU A 130 11.38 16.86 32.06
C GLU A 130 10.75 16.80 33.46
N GLU A 131 10.42 15.61 33.97
CA GLU A 131 9.95 15.43 35.36
C GLU A 131 11.02 15.78 36.40
N SER A 132 12.29 15.43 36.14
CA SER A 132 13.40 15.75 37.04
C SER A 132 13.68 17.26 37.13
N ASN A 133 13.60 17.96 35.98
CA ASN A 133 13.80 19.40 35.92
C ASN A 133 12.61 20.17 36.52
N ALA A 134 11.38 19.68 36.34
CA ALA A 134 10.19 20.26 36.96
C ALA A 134 10.21 20.11 38.49
N ALA A 135 10.68 18.96 39.00
CA ALA A 135 10.83 18.73 40.44
C ALA A 135 11.91 19.64 41.05
N ALA A 136 13.06 19.80 40.38
CA ALA A 136 14.13 20.69 40.83
C ALA A 136 13.70 22.17 40.86
N LEU A 137 12.90 22.62 39.88
CA LEU A 137 12.35 23.98 39.84
C LEU A 137 11.32 24.25 40.96
N ALA A 138 10.52 23.24 41.34
CA ALA A 138 9.55 23.36 42.43
C ALA A 138 10.23 23.43 43.81
N GLU A 139 11.33 22.71 44.01
CA GLU A 139 12.11 22.73 45.25
C GLU A 139 12.79 24.10 45.46
N VAL A 140 13.42 24.65 44.42
CA VAL A 140 14.05 25.99 44.45
C VAL A 140 13.01 27.12 44.66
N ALA A 141 11.80 26.97 44.13
CA ALA A 141 10.72 27.93 44.35
C ALA A 141 10.22 27.92 45.80
N SER A 142 10.24 26.77 46.48
CA SER A 142 9.83 26.66 47.89
C SER A 142 10.85 27.25 48.87
N GLU A 143 12.14 27.21 48.54
CA GLU A 143 13.21 27.83 49.37
C GLU A 143 13.27 29.36 49.22
N ALA A 144 12.86 29.90 48.07
CA ALA A 144 12.84 31.34 47.80
C ALA A 144 11.71 32.09 48.54
N GLU A 145 10.65 31.40 48.98
CA GLU A 145 9.50 32.00 49.68
C GLU A 145 9.72 32.14 51.20
N VAL A 146 10.81 31.57 51.75
CA VAL A 146 11.11 31.59 53.21
C VAL A 146 12.07 32.72 53.62
N VAL A 147 12.58 33.53 52.67
CA VAL A 147 13.57 34.60 52.94
C VAL A 147 13.02 36.02 52.71
N PHE A 148 11.71 36.21 52.76
CA PHE A 148 11.10 37.55 52.84
C PHE A 148 10.14 37.68 54.02
#